data_AF-X1F1F1-F1
#
_entry.id   AF-X1F1F1-F1
#
_cell.length_a   1.000
_cell.length_b   1.000
_cell.length_c   1.000
_cell.angle_alpha   90.00
_cell.angle_beta   90.00
_cell.angle_gamma   90.00
#
_symmetry.space_group_name_H-M   'P 1'
#
loop_
_entity.id
_entity.type
_entity.pdbx_description
1 polymer ?
#
loop_
_entity_poly.entity_id
_entity_poly.type
_entity_poly.pdbx_seq_one_letter_code
_entity_poly.pdbx_strand_id
1 'polypeptide(L)'
;MLFNKRGVALITIIIWIIIIGAIIIYAPQFYNWYVEQEKVKIIKSNVKSVENEIKSELIDKHPILIWNNVDNIIKSLSIQNPIAKEPQIKNGWNTPGDVVVGFDGEDTFTVDGIGPDGNMLHLNIVIKK
;
A
#
# COMPACT_ATOMS: atom_id res chain seq x y z
N MET A 1 5.63 20.23 -57.14
CA MET A 1 5.25 20.50 -55.73
C MET A 1 4.33 19.45 -55.06
N LEU A 2 3.76 18.47 -55.78
CA LEU A 2 2.87 17.44 -55.20
C LEU A 2 3.58 16.24 -54.54
N PHE A 3 4.79 15.89 -54.98
CA PHE A 3 5.54 14.74 -54.43
C PHE A 3 5.99 14.94 -52.98
N ASN A 4 6.31 16.17 -52.59
CA ASN A 4 6.76 16.48 -51.22
C ASN A 4 5.61 16.35 -50.20
N LYS A 5 4.36 16.66 -50.60
CA LYS A 5 3.18 16.54 -49.71
C LYS A 5 2.79 15.09 -49.43
N ARG A 6 2.90 14.21 -50.43
CA ARG A 6 2.58 12.77 -50.27
C ARG A 6 3.64 12.02 -49.46
N GLY A 7 4.92 12.36 -49.64
CA GLY A 7 6.02 11.81 -48.83
C GLY A 7 5.93 12.21 -47.36
N VAL A 8 5.66 13.50 -47.08
CA VAL A 8 5.41 13.98 -45.71
C VAL A 8 4.22 13.26 -45.08
N ALA A 9 3.11 13.07 -45.81
CA ALA A 9 1.94 12.35 -45.28
C ALA A 9 2.25 10.89 -44.89
N LEU A 10 3.02 10.17 -45.71
CA LEU A 10 3.43 8.79 -45.42
C LEU A 10 4.33 8.71 -44.19
N ILE A 11 5.33 9.59 -44.08
CA ILE A 11 6.22 9.65 -42.92
C ILE A 11 5.41 9.95 -41.65
N THR A 12 4.49 10.90 -41.71
CA THR A 12 3.61 11.23 -40.59
C THR A 12 2.78 10.03 -40.14
N ILE A 13 2.22 9.24 -41.06
CA ILE A 13 1.48 8.02 -40.72
C ILE A 13 2.37 6.99 -40.04
N ILE A 14 3.59 6.76 -40.55
CA ILE A 14 4.55 5.82 -39.95
C ILE A 14 4.92 6.25 -38.52
N ILE A 15 5.17 7.55 -38.31
CA ILE A 15 5.44 8.10 -36.98
C ILE A 15 4.26 7.84 -36.03
N TRP A 16 3.01 8.08 -36.48
CA TRP A 16 1.82 7.80 -35.67
C TRP A 16 1.69 6.34 -35.29
N ILE A 17 1.95 5.41 -36.23
CA ILE A 17 1.91 3.97 -35.95
C ILE A 17 2.95 3.61 -34.87
N ILE A 18 4.17 4.17 -34.94
CA ILE A 18 5.21 3.93 -33.94
C ILE A 18 4.79 4.49 -32.57
N ILE A 19 4.23 5.70 -32.50
CA ILE A 19 3.75 6.31 -31.25
C ILE A 19 2.63 5.46 -30.63
N ILE A 20 1.63 5.09 -31.42
CA ILE A 20 0.51 4.28 -30.95
C ILE A 20 1.00 2.90 -30.48
N GLY A 21 1.89 2.27 -31.25
CA GLY A 21 2.51 1.00 -30.89
C GLY A 21 3.26 1.07 -29.56
N ALA A 22 4.04 2.12 -29.34
CA ALA A 22 4.74 2.34 -28.07
C ALA A 22 3.75 2.50 -26.90
N ILE A 23 2.69 3.30 -27.06
CA ILE A 23 1.69 3.51 -26.01
C ILE A 23 1.01 2.19 -25.62
N ILE A 24 0.63 1.36 -26.60
CA ILE A 24 -0.03 0.07 -26.34
C ILE A 24 0.86 -0.85 -25.51
N ILE A 25 2.18 -0.82 -25.72
CA ILE A 25 3.14 -1.66 -24.99
C ILE A 25 3.35 -1.13 -23.56
N TYR A 26 3.57 0.17 -23.39
CA TYR A 26 3.98 0.74 -22.10
C TYR A 26 2.82 1.14 -21.18
N ALA A 27 1.67 1.55 -21.73
CA ALA A 27 0.54 2.03 -20.93
C ALA A 27 0.03 1.00 -19.90
N PRO A 28 -0.11 -0.29 -20.22
CA PRO A 28 -0.55 -1.29 -19.24
C PRO A 28 0.43 -1.44 -18.07
N GLN A 29 1.74 -1.43 -18.34
CA GLN A 29 2.77 -1.53 -17.31
C GLN A 29 2.74 -0.32 -16.37
N PHE A 30 2.62 0.88 -16.96
CA PHE A 30 2.52 2.12 -16.19
C PHE A 30 1.26 2.17 -15.32
N TYR A 31 0.12 1.71 -15.86
CA TYR A 31 -1.13 1.62 -15.12
C TYR A 31 -1.03 0.65 -13.94
N ASN A 32 -0.46 -0.54 -14.14
CA ASN A 32 -0.28 -1.51 -13.06
C ASN A 32 0.63 -0.96 -11.96
N TRP A 33 1.72 -0.30 -12.33
CA TRP A 33 2.59 0.36 -11.37
C TRP A 33 1.84 1.42 -10.54
N TYR A 34 0.98 2.23 -11.17
CA TYR A 34 0.17 3.21 -10.45
C TYR A 34 -0.78 2.55 -9.44
N VAL A 35 -1.46 1.46 -9.83
CA VAL A 35 -2.35 0.69 -8.95
C VAL A 35 -1.58 0.08 -7.76
N GLU A 36 -0.36 -0.41 -7.97
CA GLU A 36 0.49 -0.91 -6.89
C GLU A 36 0.87 0.19 -5.88
N GLN A 37 1.21 1.38 -6.37
CA GLN A 37 1.50 2.53 -5.49
C GLN A 37 0.27 2.94 -4.67
N GLU A 38 -0.91 2.89 -5.26
CA GLU A 38 -2.16 3.19 -4.55
C GLU A 38 -2.45 2.17 -3.44
N LYS A 39 -2.24 0.88 -3.70
CA LYS A 39 -2.36 -0.16 -2.67
C LYS A 39 -1.39 0.09 -1.52
N VAL A 40 -0.12 0.37 -1.80
CA VAL A 40 0.89 0.69 -0.77
C VAL A 40 0.50 1.93 0.03
N LYS A 41 -0.06 2.95 -0.62
CA LYS A 41 -0.55 4.17 0.06
C LYS A 41 -1.69 3.85 1.04
N ILE A 42 -2.64 3.00 0.66
CA ILE A 42 -3.72 2.55 1.54
C ILE A 42 -3.14 1.79 2.74
N ILE A 43 -2.21 0.86 2.51
CA ILE A 43 -1.55 0.10 3.60
C ILE A 43 -0.86 1.05 4.58
N LYS A 44 -0.06 2.02 4.09
CA LYS A 44 0.59 3.04 4.93
C LYS A 44 -0.42 3.88 5.72
N SER A 45 -1.57 4.21 5.12
CA SER A 45 -2.64 4.92 5.82
C SER A 45 -3.23 4.07 6.95
N ASN A 46 -3.49 2.79 6.71
CA ASN A 46 -4.00 1.87 7.73
C ASN A 46 -2.99 1.70 8.88
N VAL A 47 -1.71 1.53 8.56
CA VAL A 47 -0.61 1.48 9.54
C VAL A 47 -0.64 2.72 10.44
N LYS A 48 -0.78 3.91 9.85
CA LYS A 48 -0.85 5.17 10.60
C LYS A 48 -2.09 5.25 11.51
N SER A 49 -3.24 4.74 11.06
CA SER A 49 -4.43 4.67 11.90
C SER A 49 -4.20 3.79 13.13
N VAL A 50 -3.57 2.63 12.95
CA VAL A 50 -3.22 1.70 14.03
C VAL A 50 -2.18 2.32 14.98
N GLU A 51 -1.15 2.97 14.44
CA GLU A 51 -0.15 3.70 15.23
C GLU A 51 -0.81 4.75 16.14
N ASN A 52 -1.72 5.54 15.59
CA ASN A 52 -2.41 6.59 16.35
C ASN A 52 -3.29 6.00 17.47
N GLU A 53 -3.99 4.89 17.18
CA GLU A 53 -4.84 4.24 18.19
C GLU A 53 -4.00 3.64 19.32
N ILE A 54 -2.90 2.96 19.01
CA ILE A 54 -1.98 2.42 20.03
C ILE A 54 -1.39 3.56 20.87
N LYS A 55 -0.95 4.67 20.26
CA LYS A 55 -0.46 5.84 20.99
C LYS A 55 -1.52 6.44 21.91
N SER A 56 -2.77 6.50 21.46
CA SER A 56 -3.90 6.97 22.25
C SER A 56 -4.14 6.06 23.45
N GLU A 57 -4.19 4.74 23.24
CA GLU A 57 -4.39 3.78 24.33
C GLU A 57 -3.25 3.77 25.35
N LEU A 58 -2.01 4.02 24.92
CA LEU A 58 -0.82 4.06 25.77
C LEU A 58 -0.85 5.17 26.83
N ILE A 59 -1.67 6.21 26.64
CA ILE A 59 -1.86 7.30 27.61
C ILE A 59 -2.40 6.72 28.93
N ASP A 60 -3.41 5.86 28.84
CA ASP A 60 -4.17 5.40 30.01
C ASP A 60 -3.95 3.91 30.34
N LYS A 61 -3.45 3.11 29.40
CA LYS A 61 -3.32 1.65 29.56
C LYS A 61 -1.87 1.20 29.68
N HIS A 62 -1.68 0.05 30.33
CA HIS A 62 -0.40 -0.65 30.35
C HIS A 62 -0.17 -1.32 28.98
N PRO A 63 1.05 -1.29 28.40
CA PRO A 63 1.34 -1.88 27.08
C PRO A 63 0.80 -3.30 26.90
N ILE A 64 1.00 -4.17 27.90
CA ILE A 64 0.51 -5.56 27.82
C ILE A 64 -1.01 -5.69 27.66
N LEU A 65 -1.81 -4.75 28.19
CA LEU A 65 -3.26 -4.75 28.04
C LEU A 65 -3.67 -4.37 26.61
N ILE A 66 -2.93 -3.44 26.01
CA ILE A 66 -3.11 -3.02 24.61
C ILE A 66 -2.76 -4.18 23.69
N TRP A 67 -1.64 -4.86 23.95
CA TRP A 67 -1.22 -6.06 23.20
C TRP A 67 -2.28 -7.16 23.24
N ASN A 68 -2.82 -7.47 24.42
CA ASN A 68 -3.87 -8.47 24.57
C ASN A 68 -5.19 -8.09 23.85
N ASN A 69 -5.37 -6.81 23.52
CA ASN A 69 -6.55 -6.27 22.87
C ASN A 69 -6.30 -5.87 21.39
N VAL A 70 -5.14 -6.20 20.83
CA VAL A 70 -4.72 -5.69 19.51
C VAL A 70 -5.67 -6.06 18.38
N ASP A 71 -6.25 -7.26 18.41
CA ASP A 71 -7.23 -7.70 17.40
C ASP A 71 -8.48 -6.82 17.42
N ASN A 72 -8.94 -6.41 18.61
CA ASN A 72 -10.08 -5.53 18.75
C ASN A 72 -9.77 -4.10 18.29
N ILE A 73 -8.53 -3.62 18.51
CA ILE A 73 -8.05 -2.34 17.98
C ILE A 73 -8.09 -2.36 16.44
N ILE A 74 -7.54 -3.41 15.82
CA ILE A 74 -7.58 -3.55 14.35
C ILE A 74 -9.02 -3.58 13.84
N LYS A 75 -9.87 -4.40 14.49
CA LYS A 75 -11.27 -4.57 14.10
C LYS A 75 -12.08 -3.29 14.27
N SER A 76 -11.87 -2.51 15.33
CA SER A 76 -12.62 -1.27 15.58
C SER A 76 -12.31 -0.19 14.55
N LEU A 77 -11.06 -0.14 14.06
CA LEU A 77 -10.63 0.81 13.04
C LEU A 77 -11.23 0.51 11.65
N SER A 78 -11.86 -0.66 11.46
CA SER A 78 -12.52 -1.04 10.20
C SER A 78 -11.64 -0.82 8.96
N ILE A 79 -10.34 -1.06 9.10
CA ILE A 79 -9.36 -0.83 8.03
C ILE A 79 -9.57 -1.85 6.90
N GLN A 80 -9.51 -1.35 5.67
CA GLN A 80 -9.71 -2.17 4.47
C GLN A 80 -8.37 -2.74 4.00
N ASN A 81 -8.29 -4.06 3.78
CA ASN A 81 -7.15 -4.66 3.08
C ASN A 81 -7.33 -4.38 1.56
N PRO A 82 -6.42 -3.61 0.92
CA PRO A 82 -6.56 -3.22 -0.49
C PRO A 82 -6.25 -4.35 -1.48
N ILE A 83 -5.81 -5.51 -0.99
CA ILE A 83 -5.41 -6.67 -1.80
C ILE A 83 -6.47 -7.77 -1.69
N ALA A 84 -6.77 -8.21 -0.47
CA ALA A 84 -7.82 -9.19 -0.20
C ALA A 84 -9.22 -8.63 -0.51
N LYS A 85 -9.37 -7.30 -0.52
CA LYS A 85 -10.65 -6.59 -0.68
C LYS A 85 -11.66 -6.89 0.42
N GLU A 86 -11.16 -7.28 1.60
CA GLU A 86 -11.95 -7.49 2.81
C GLU A 86 -11.40 -6.63 3.96
N PRO A 87 -12.23 -6.28 4.96
CA PRO A 87 -11.76 -5.62 6.16
C PRO A 87 -10.80 -6.51 6.93
N GLN A 88 -9.74 -5.92 7.49
CA GLN A 88 -8.86 -6.64 8.41
C GLN A 88 -9.52 -6.67 9.79
N ILE A 89 -9.72 -7.88 10.34
CA ILE A 89 -10.46 -8.10 11.60
C ILE A 89 -9.58 -8.53 12.77
N LYS A 90 -8.28 -8.75 12.53
CA LYS A 90 -7.29 -9.23 13.49
C LYS A 90 -5.89 -8.78 13.08
N ASN A 91 -4.92 -8.87 13.98
CA ASN A 91 -3.53 -8.56 13.67
C ASN A 91 -3.00 -9.41 12.50
N GLY A 92 -2.29 -8.76 11.59
CA GLY A 92 -1.70 -9.37 10.40
C GLY A 92 -0.39 -10.09 10.73
N TRP A 93 -0.04 -11.11 9.94
CA TRP A 93 1.26 -11.80 10.03
C TRP A 93 1.80 -12.27 8.69
N ASN A 94 0.92 -12.61 7.76
CA ASN A 94 1.31 -13.29 6.51
C ASN A 94 0.36 -13.01 5.34
N THR A 95 -0.61 -12.11 5.48
CA THR A 95 -1.51 -11.73 4.37
C THR A 95 -1.02 -10.45 3.71
N PRO A 96 -0.80 -10.42 2.39
CA PRO A 96 -0.55 -9.19 1.67
C PRO A 96 -1.63 -8.14 1.94
N GLY A 97 -1.22 -6.91 2.23
CA GLY A 97 -2.11 -5.78 2.49
C GLY A 97 -2.56 -5.61 3.94
N ASP A 98 -2.22 -6.54 4.84
CA ASP A 98 -2.52 -6.41 6.27
C ASP A 98 -1.56 -5.47 6.98
N VAL A 99 -2.02 -4.88 8.09
CA VAL A 99 -1.21 -4.22 9.10
C VAL A 99 -0.79 -5.24 10.16
N VAL A 100 0.49 -5.21 10.51
CA VAL A 100 1.11 -6.06 11.53
C VAL A 100 1.50 -5.19 12.71
N VAL A 101 1.12 -5.62 13.90
CA VAL A 101 1.57 -5.07 15.16
C VAL A 101 2.41 -6.13 15.87
N GLY A 102 3.63 -5.80 16.24
CA GLY A 102 4.48 -6.59 17.12
C GLY A 102 4.61 -5.91 18.49
N PHE A 103 4.82 -6.70 19.53
CA PHE A 103 5.11 -6.23 20.89
C PHE A 103 6.31 -6.99 21.43
N ASP A 104 7.25 -6.29 22.06
CA ASP A 104 8.49 -6.88 22.58
C ASP A 104 8.32 -7.61 23.93
N GLY A 105 7.18 -7.41 24.59
CA GLY A 105 6.88 -7.99 25.89
C GLY A 105 7.06 -7.03 27.06
N GLU A 106 7.63 -5.84 26.83
CA GLU A 106 7.92 -4.86 27.87
C GLU A 106 7.09 -3.58 27.66
N ASP A 107 7.50 -2.74 26.70
CA ASP A 107 6.92 -1.41 26.50
C ASP A 107 6.88 -0.94 25.04
N THR A 108 7.43 -1.73 24.11
CA THR A 108 7.66 -1.29 22.74
C THR A 108 6.75 -2.03 21.76
N PHE A 109 5.97 -1.27 21.01
CA PHE A 109 5.24 -1.75 19.85
C PHE A 109 6.01 -1.46 18.56
N THR A 110 5.93 -2.39 17.63
CA THR A 110 6.33 -2.20 16.23
C THR A 110 5.08 -2.28 15.37
N VAL A 111 4.93 -1.37 14.41
CA VAL A 111 3.81 -1.40 13.48
C VAL A 111 4.36 -1.34 12.05
N ASP A 112 3.91 -2.25 11.21
CA ASP A 112 4.28 -2.28 9.80
C ASP A 112 3.11 -2.75 8.94
N GLY A 113 3.24 -2.61 7.62
CA GLY A 113 2.31 -3.17 6.65
C GLY A 113 2.97 -4.27 5.84
N ILE A 114 2.17 -5.25 5.39
CA ILE A 114 2.61 -6.25 4.42
C ILE A 114 2.31 -5.71 3.02
N GLY A 115 3.35 -5.54 2.22
CA GLY A 115 3.26 -5.07 0.84
C GLY A 115 2.53 -6.05 -0.08
N PRO A 116 2.25 -5.62 -1.33
CA PRO A 116 1.57 -6.47 -2.31
C PRO A 116 2.33 -7.73 -2.73
N ASP A 117 3.63 -7.72 -2.54
CA ASP A 117 4.55 -8.83 -2.75
C ASP A 117 4.62 -9.80 -1.55
N GLY A 118 3.92 -9.49 -0.45
CA GLY A 118 3.93 -10.29 0.78
C GLY A 118 5.10 -9.98 1.72
N ASN A 119 6.00 -9.05 1.36
CA ASN A 119 7.10 -8.63 2.22
C ASN A 119 6.66 -7.47 3.13
N MET A 120 7.38 -7.25 4.23
CA MET A 120 7.13 -6.06 5.06
C MET A 120 7.51 -4.79 4.29
N LEU A 121 6.75 -3.72 4.51
CA LEU A 121 7.04 -2.41 3.95
C LEU A 121 8.23 -1.72 4.63
N HIS A 122 8.70 -2.25 5.76
CA HIS A 122 9.83 -1.74 6.53
C HIS A 122 9.64 -0.27 6.92
N LEU A 123 8.44 0.07 7.39
CA LEU A 123 8.09 1.43 7.78
C LEU A 123 8.82 1.89 9.06
N ASN A 124 9.38 0.95 9.82
CA ASN A 124 10.17 1.19 11.03
C ASN A 124 9.44 2.05 12.08
N ILE A 125 8.12 1.86 12.21
CA ILE A 125 7.33 2.57 13.20
C ILE A 125 7.50 1.84 14.52
N VAL A 126 8.10 2.54 15.48
CA VAL A 126 8.34 2.08 16.84
C VAL A 126 7.60 3.01 17.78
N ILE A 127 6.76 2.45 18.63
CA ILE A 127 5.97 3.17 19.62
C ILE A 127 6.43 2.70 20.99
N LYS A 128 6.92 3.63 21.81
CA LYS A 128 7.34 3.36 23.18
C LYS A 128 6.45 4.13 24.15
N LYS A 129 6.27 3.57 25.34
CA LYS A 129 5.65 4.28 26.46
C LYS A 129 6.59 5.31 27.07
#